data_AF-X1IN42-F1
#
_entry.id   AF-X1IN42-F1
#
_cell.length_a   1.000
_cell.length_b   1.000
_cell.length_c   1.000
_cell.angle_alpha   90.00
_cell.angle_beta   90.00
_cell.angle_gamma   90.00
#
_symmetry.space_group_name_H-M   'P 1'
#
loop_
_entity.id
_entity.type
_entity.pdbx_description
1 polymer ?
#
loop_
_entity_poly.entity_id
_entity_poly.type
_entity_poly.pdbx_seq_one_letter_code
_entity_poly.pdbx_strand_id
1 'polypeptide(L)'
;FDHLEGKAYLVTTGFPELGESRRKHRAEKKLKELKRQVLDCPPFSTAKGTSVGQGIVLKSNFSHEGYLEAVATAREYICAGDIFQVNLSQRFEADMAVPPYDLYKRLRHINPAPFANYFDFDGVSIVGASPERFLKVRGDWVETRPIKGTRPRGKSPEEDRVLAQELLSSIKDRAENVMIVDLERNDIGRVCRYGTVKVTELAILETYPTVFHLTSTVVGRLSEGKNC
;
A
#
# COMPACT_ATOMS: atom_id res chain seq x y z
N PHE A 1 4.98 -14.51 10.30
CA PHE A 1 5.15 -15.80 9.63
C PHE A 1 6.10 -15.56 8.47
N ASP A 2 7.17 -16.32 8.39
CA ASP A 2 8.08 -16.29 7.25
C ASP A 2 7.55 -17.26 6.19
N HIS A 3 7.05 -16.72 5.08
CA HIS A 3 6.50 -17.52 3.99
C HIS A 3 7.58 -18.25 3.18
N LEU A 4 8.82 -17.77 3.18
CA LEU A 4 9.93 -18.39 2.46
C LEU A 4 10.45 -19.61 3.23
N GLU A 5 10.63 -19.46 4.54
CA GLU A 5 11.11 -20.55 5.39
C GLU A 5 9.98 -21.44 5.95
N GLY A 6 8.73 -21.03 5.80
CA GLY A 6 7.57 -21.72 6.38
C GLY A 6 7.57 -21.70 7.92
N LYS A 7 8.19 -20.69 8.54
CA LYS A 7 8.38 -20.61 10.01
C LYS A 7 7.48 -19.56 10.65
N ALA A 8 6.93 -19.91 11.81
CA ALA A 8 6.22 -18.98 12.68
C ALA A 8 7.13 -18.59 13.86
N TYR A 9 7.36 -17.29 14.04
CA TYR A 9 8.04 -16.75 15.21
C TYR A 9 7.00 -16.13 16.14
N LEU A 10 6.97 -16.57 17.40
CA LEU A 10 6.11 -16.01 18.43
C LEU A 10 6.95 -15.10 19.32
N VAL A 11 6.57 -13.83 19.42
CA VAL A 11 7.28 -12.81 20.19
C VAL A 11 6.32 -12.17 21.18
N THR A 12 6.75 -12.05 22.44
CA THR A 12 6.02 -11.31 23.46
C THR A 12 6.99 -10.40 24.21
N THR A 13 6.60 -9.16 24.46
CA THR A 13 7.45 -8.14 25.08
C THR A 13 7.20 -7.97 26.58
N GLY A 14 6.08 -8.51 27.08
CA GLY A 14 5.66 -8.37 28.48
C GLY A 14 5.09 -7.00 28.85
N PHE A 15 5.03 -6.03 27.95
CA PHE A 15 4.37 -4.74 28.19
C PHE A 15 2.86 -4.92 28.49
N PRO A 16 2.24 -3.98 29.25
CA PRO A 16 2.79 -2.71 29.75
C PRO A 16 3.58 -2.79 31.08
N GLU A 17 3.93 -3.99 31.58
CA GLU A 17 4.67 -4.12 32.84
C GLU A 17 6.04 -3.44 32.79
N LEU A 18 6.28 -2.52 33.73
CA LEU A 18 7.50 -1.71 33.78
C LEU A 18 8.63 -2.41 34.55
N GLY A 19 8.33 -3.25 35.54
CA GLY A 19 9.36 -3.96 36.31
C GLY A 19 9.91 -5.18 35.58
N GLU A 20 11.22 -5.34 35.53
CA GLU A 20 11.89 -6.39 34.73
C GLU A 20 11.38 -7.81 35.03
N SER A 21 11.36 -8.22 36.31
CA SER A 21 10.90 -9.55 36.71
C SER A 21 9.43 -9.79 36.37
N ARG A 22 8.57 -8.79 36.58
CA ARG A 22 7.13 -8.86 36.24
C ARG A 22 6.91 -8.92 34.73
N ARG A 23 7.67 -8.13 33.97
CA ARG A 23 7.64 -8.10 32.50
C ARG A 23 8.05 -9.45 31.92
N LYS A 24 9.14 -10.03 32.42
CA LYS A 24 9.61 -11.37 32.01
C LYS A 24 8.56 -12.44 32.31
N HIS A 25 8.01 -12.44 33.53
CA HIS A 25 6.97 -13.40 33.92
C HIS A 25 5.72 -13.28 33.03
N ARG A 26 5.25 -12.06 32.76
CA ARG A 26 4.11 -11.80 31.88
C ARG A 26 4.40 -12.22 30.43
N ALA A 27 5.60 -11.95 29.92
CA ALA A 27 6.03 -12.37 28.59
C ALA A 27 5.99 -13.91 28.47
N GLU A 28 6.58 -14.64 29.41
CA GLU A 28 6.57 -16.11 29.43
C GLU A 28 5.15 -16.68 29.50
N LYS A 29 4.28 -16.10 30.33
CA LYS A 29 2.87 -16.51 30.43
C LYS A 29 2.13 -16.30 29.11
N LYS A 30 2.21 -15.10 28.52
CA LYS A 30 1.57 -14.80 27.23
C LYS A 30 2.12 -15.66 26.09
N LEU A 31 3.42 -15.98 26.12
CA LEU A 31 4.03 -16.83 25.11
C LEU A 31 3.46 -18.26 25.16
N LYS A 32 3.25 -18.81 26.36
CA LYS A 32 2.59 -20.13 26.54
C LYS A 32 1.14 -20.09 26.05
N GLU A 33 0.39 -19.04 26.38
CA GLU A 33 -0.99 -18.85 25.94
C GLU A 33 -1.09 -18.75 24.41
N LEU A 34 -0.25 -17.91 23.79
CA LEU A 34 -0.21 -17.73 22.34
C LEU A 34 0.21 -19.02 21.62
N LYS A 35 1.21 -19.74 22.16
CA LYS A 35 1.64 -21.04 21.61
C LYS A 35 0.48 -22.03 21.60
N ARG A 36 -0.29 -22.10 22.69
CA ARG A 36 -1.48 -22.96 22.76
C ARG A 36 -2.52 -22.54 21.71
N GLN A 37 -2.85 -21.26 21.61
CA GLN A 37 -3.83 -20.75 20.64
C GLN A 37 -3.44 -21.07 19.18
N VAL A 38 -2.16 -20.97 18.84
CA VAL A 38 -1.68 -21.26 17.48
C VAL A 38 -1.74 -22.76 17.18
N LEU A 39 -1.41 -23.62 18.15
CA LEU A 39 -1.45 -25.08 17.99
C LEU A 39 -2.87 -25.63 17.96
N ASP A 40 -3.77 -25.06 18.76
CA ASP A 40 -5.18 -25.45 18.84
C ASP A 40 -6.02 -24.78 17.72
N CYS A 41 -5.41 -23.91 16.92
CA CYS A 41 -6.10 -23.22 15.84
C CYS A 41 -6.57 -24.25 14.80
N PRO A 42 -7.88 -24.37 14.55
CA PRO A 42 -8.36 -25.31 13.54
C PRO A 42 -7.81 -24.93 12.16
N PRO A 43 -7.58 -25.91 11.29
CA PRO A 43 -7.14 -25.65 9.93
C PRO A 43 -8.13 -24.70 9.23
N PHE A 44 -7.58 -23.81 8.43
CA PHE A 44 -8.30 -22.73 7.78
C PHE A 44 -9.52 -23.27 7.02
N SER A 45 -10.72 -22.84 7.44
CA SER A 45 -11.94 -23.02 6.66
C SER A 45 -12.13 -21.77 5.80
N THR A 46 -12.07 -21.92 4.48
CA THR A 46 -12.61 -20.91 3.57
C THR A 46 -14.08 -20.74 3.96
N ALA A 47 -14.44 -19.58 4.49
CA ALA A 47 -15.84 -19.24 4.71
C ALA A 47 -16.56 -19.54 3.39
N LYS A 48 -17.49 -20.50 3.40
CA LYS A 48 -18.41 -20.71 2.28
C LYS A 48 -18.98 -19.33 2.02
N GLY A 49 -18.75 -18.79 0.82
CA GLY A 49 -19.17 -17.44 0.50
C GLY A 49 -20.61 -17.29 0.91
N THR A 50 -20.87 -16.48 1.94
CA THR A 50 -22.22 -15.99 2.22
C THR A 50 -22.68 -15.42 0.89
N SER A 51 -23.73 -16.05 0.35
CA SER A 51 -24.36 -15.62 -0.88
C SER A 51 -24.55 -14.12 -0.79
N VAL A 52 -24.16 -13.42 -1.85
CA VAL A 52 -24.38 -11.99 -1.96
C VAL A 52 -25.90 -11.80 -1.88
N GLY A 53 -26.39 -11.43 -0.69
CA GLY A 53 -27.73 -10.88 -0.55
C GLY A 53 -27.84 -9.65 -1.45
N GLN A 54 -29.07 -9.29 -1.82
CA GLN A 54 -29.48 -8.15 -2.67
C GLN A 54 -28.40 -7.09 -2.97
N GLY A 55 -28.29 -6.71 -4.25
CA GLY A 55 -27.25 -5.82 -4.77
C GLY A 55 -26.85 -4.68 -3.83
N ILE A 56 -25.57 -4.66 -3.46
CA ILE A 56 -24.98 -3.59 -2.66
C ILE A 56 -25.12 -2.27 -3.43
N VAL A 57 -25.80 -1.29 -2.85
CA VAL A 57 -25.94 0.04 -3.44
C VAL A 57 -24.78 0.92 -2.98
N LEU A 58 -23.93 1.32 -3.92
CA LEU A 58 -22.84 2.27 -3.68
C LEU A 58 -23.38 3.71 -3.74
N LYS A 59 -23.12 4.48 -2.70
CA LYS A 59 -23.37 5.92 -2.63
C LYS A 59 -22.04 6.66 -2.81
N SER A 60 -21.99 7.65 -3.69
CA SER A 60 -20.83 8.52 -3.84
C SER A 60 -21.06 9.86 -3.15
N ASN A 61 -20.00 10.49 -2.64
CA ASN A 61 -20.02 11.88 -2.20
C ASN A 61 -19.94 12.89 -3.37
N PHE A 62 -19.78 12.42 -4.61
CA PHE A 62 -19.81 13.23 -5.83
C PHE A 62 -20.96 12.81 -6.74
N SER A 63 -21.58 13.79 -7.42
CA SER A 63 -22.33 13.50 -8.63
C SER A 63 -21.37 13.35 -9.81
N HIS A 64 -21.80 12.64 -10.86
CA HIS A 64 -21.00 12.52 -12.08
C HIS A 64 -20.66 13.90 -12.67
N GLU A 65 -21.64 14.79 -12.78
CA GLU A 65 -21.46 16.15 -13.29
C GLU A 65 -20.49 16.96 -12.41
N GLY A 66 -20.65 16.90 -11.08
CA GLY A 66 -19.76 17.62 -10.16
C GLY A 66 -18.32 17.11 -10.21
N TYR A 67 -18.10 15.82 -10.47
CA TYR A 67 -16.75 15.29 -10.67
C TYR A 67 -16.13 15.79 -11.98
N LEU A 68 -16.91 15.89 -13.06
CA LEU A 68 -16.45 16.46 -14.34
C LEU A 68 -16.10 17.95 -14.22
N GLU A 69 -16.89 18.72 -13.47
CA GLU A 69 -16.61 20.13 -13.18
C GLU A 69 -15.31 20.28 -12.36
N ALA A 70 -15.09 19.43 -11.36
CA ALA A 70 -13.85 19.42 -10.59
C ALA A 70 -12.63 19.10 -11.48
N VAL A 71 -12.77 18.16 -12.42
CA VAL A 71 -11.73 17.85 -13.41
C VAL A 71 -11.47 19.03 -14.36
N ALA A 72 -12.53 19.70 -14.85
CA ALA A 72 -12.39 20.88 -15.71
C ALA A 72 -11.65 22.01 -14.98
N THR A 73 -12.04 22.29 -13.74
CA THR A 73 -11.39 23.28 -12.87
C THR A 73 -9.91 22.95 -12.63
N ALA A 74 -9.60 21.69 -12.34
CA ALA A 74 -8.21 21.24 -12.20
C ALA A 74 -7.38 21.48 -13.48
N ARG A 75 -7.98 21.26 -14.66
CA ARG A 75 -7.31 21.54 -15.94
C ARG A 75 -7.08 23.04 -16.15
N GLU A 76 -8.01 23.89 -15.74
CA GLU A 76 -7.83 25.35 -15.79
C GLU A 76 -6.65 25.79 -14.94
N TYR A 77 -6.53 25.30 -13.70
CA TYR A 77 -5.37 25.56 -12.84
C TYR A 77 -4.05 25.06 -13.45
N ILE A 78 -4.07 23.90 -14.11
CA ILE A 78 -2.87 23.39 -14.82
C ILE A 78 -2.51 24.31 -16.00
N CYS A 79 -3.48 24.73 -16.80
CA CYS A 79 -3.27 25.62 -17.94
C CYS A 79 -2.81 27.03 -17.51
N ALA A 80 -3.30 27.52 -16.38
CA ALA A 80 -2.88 28.79 -15.79
C ALA A 80 -1.47 28.73 -15.19
N GLY A 81 -0.93 27.51 -14.95
CA GLY A 81 0.37 27.29 -14.35
C GLY A 81 0.37 27.30 -12.82
N ASP A 82 -0.80 27.25 -12.19
CA ASP A 82 -0.94 27.27 -10.72
C ASP A 82 -0.52 25.95 -10.09
N ILE A 83 -0.77 24.83 -10.77
CA ILE A 83 -0.38 23.48 -10.36
C ILE A 83 0.12 22.67 -11.55
N PHE A 84 1.00 21.71 -11.31
CA PHE A 84 1.43 20.75 -12.35
C PHE A 84 0.54 19.50 -12.41
N GLN A 85 0.02 19.07 -11.25
CA GLN A 85 -0.82 17.88 -11.10
C GLN A 85 -1.68 18.01 -9.85
N VAL A 86 -2.86 17.38 -9.87
CA VAL A 86 -3.69 17.14 -8.69
C VAL A 86 -4.17 15.69 -8.67
N ASN A 87 -4.33 15.12 -7.47
CA ASN A 87 -4.98 13.84 -7.27
C ASN A 87 -6.42 14.08 -6.78
N LEU A 88 -7.40 14.00 -7.68
CA LEU A 88 -8.81 14.09 -7.34
C LEU A 88 -9.33 12.71 -6.89
N SER A 89 -10.06 12.68 -5.78
CA SER A 89 -10.64 11.46 -5.23
C SER A 89 -12.09 11.66 -4.81
N GLN A 90 -12.90 10.62 -4.94
CA GLN A 90 -14.26 10.55 -4.40
C GLN A 90 -14.38 9.36 -3.44
N ARG A 91 -15.32 9.44 -2.51
CA ARG A 91 -15.62 8.42 -1.52
C ARG A 91 -16.87 7.67 -1.93
N PHE A 92 -16.77 6.35 -1.96
CA PHE A 92 -17.90 5.44 -2.11
C PHE A 92 -18.23 4.80 -0.76
N GLU A 93 -19.52 4.69 -0.46
CA GLU A 93 -20.05 4.13 0.76
C GLU A 93 -21.12 3.09 0.44
N ALA A 94 -21.18 2.03 1.22
CA ALA A 94 -22.19 1.00 1.10
C ALA A 94 -22.45 0.36 2.47
N ASP A 95 -23.72 0.06 2.73
CA ASP A 95 -24.10 -0.76 3.87
C ASP A 95 -23.78 -2.23 3.56
N MET A 96 -22.93 -2.84 4.38
CA MET A 96 -22.47 -4.21 4.17
C MET A 96 -22.66 -5.05 5.43
N ALA A 97 -23.34 -6.19 5.28
CA ALA A 97 -23.50 -7.19 6.34
C ALA A 97 -22.34 -8.23 6.38
N VAL A 98 -21.25 -7.98 5.66
CA VAL A 98 -20.09 -8.89 5.59
C VAL A 98 -19.15 -8.59 6.76
N PRO A 99 -18.75 -9.61 7.55
CA PRO A 99 -17.74 -9.41 8.58
C PRO A 99 -16.43 -8.84 7.99
N PRO A 100 -15.80 -7.82 8.60
CA PRO A 100 -14.62 -7.16 8.04
C PRO A 100 -13.46 -8.11 7.70
N TYR A 101 -13.22 -9.12 8.54
CA TYR A 101 -12.18 -10.11 8.27
C TYR A 101 -12.49 -11.01 7.07
N ASP A 102 -13.77 -11.31 6.82
CA ASP A 102 -14.19 -12.05 5.62
C ASP A 102 -14.02 -11.20 4.35
N LEU A 103 -14.30 -9.89 4.43
CA LEU A 103 -14.02 -8.95 3.35
C LEU A 103 -12.51 -8.90 3.04
N TYR A 104 -11.65 -8.80 4.05
CA TYR A 104 -10.20 -8.84 3.88
C TYR A 104 -9.73 -10.13 3.19
N LYS A 105 -10.24 -11.30 3.61
CA LYS A 105 -9.90 -12.58 2.97
C LYS A 105 -10.26 -12.60 1.49
N ARG A 106 -11.47 -12.11 1.13
CA ARG A 106 -11.91 -12.02 -0.27
C ARG A 106 -11.02 -11.06 -1.06
N LEU A 107 -10.73 -9.87 -0.50
CA LEU A 107 -9.85 -8.88 -1.14
C LEU A 107 -8.45 -9.44 -1.38
N ARG A 108 -7.84 -10.08 -0.38
CA ARG A 108 -6.49 -10.67 -0.49
C ARG A 108 -6.43 -11.79 -1.53
N HIS A 109 -7.52 -12.54 -1.71
CA HIS A 109 -7.59 -13.58 -2.73
C HIS A 109 -7.68 -12.99 -4.15
N ILE A 110 -8.48 -11.93 -4.34
CA ILE A 110 -8.71 -11.31 -5.64
C ILE A 110 -7.55 -10.40 -6.05
N ASN A 111 -7.02 -9.61 -5.11
CA ASN A 111 -5.95 -8.64 -5.34
C ASN A 111 -4.84 -8.80 -4.27
N PRO A 112 -3.96 -9.80 -4.43
CA PRO A 112 -2.82 -9.99 -3.53
C PRO A 112 -1.85 -8.81 -3.69
N ALA A 113 -1.69 -8.02 -2.62
CA ALA A 113 -0.86 -6.82 -2.61
C ALA A 113 0.26 -6.91 -1.55
N PRO A 114 1.45 -6.31 -1.82
CA PRO A 114 2.60 -6.34 -0.91
C PRO A 114 2.32 -5.68 0.45
N PHE A 115 1.42 -4.70 0.51
CA PHE A 115 1.06 -3.98 1.75
C PHE A 115 -0.39 -4.24 2.17
N ALA A 116 -0.88 -5.46 1.93
CA ALA A 116 -2.20 -5.89 2.41
C ALA A 116 -2.27 -5.84 3.94
N ASN A 117 -3.38 -5.33 4.48
CA ASN A 117 -3.55 -5.12 5.91
C ASN A 117 -5.01 -5.35 6.36
N TYR A 118 -5.12 -5.80 7.61
CA TYR A 118 -6.35 -5.87 8.37
C TYR A 118 -6.06 -5.32 9.76
N PHE A 119 -6.75 -4.25 10.14
CA PHE A 119 -6.72 -3.71 11.50
C PHE A 119 -8.13 -3.74 12.07
N ASP A 120 -8.25 -4.26 13.29
CA ASP A 120 -9.52 -4.37 14.00
C ASP A 120 -9.43 -3.52 15.26
N PHE A 121 -10.02 -2.32 15.19
CA PHE A 121 -10.14 -1.41 16.32
C PHE A 121 -11.56 -1.45 16.87
N ASP A 122 -11.73 -0.95 18.09
CA ASP A 122 -13.06 -0.79 18.65
C ASP A 122 -13.88 0.21 17.82
N GLY A 123 -15.03 -0.24 17.31
CA GLY A 123 -15.94 0.55 16.48
C GLY A 123 -15.52 0.77 15.01
N VAL A 124 -14.31 0.37 14.59
CA VAL A 124 -13.86 0.52 13.19
C VAL A 124 -12.83 -0.54 12.80
N SER A 125 -13.01 -1.12 11.63
CA SER A 125 -12.00 -2.02 11.03
C SER A 125 -11.47 -1.42 9.72
N ILE A 126 -10.17 -1.56 9.49
CA ILE A 126 -9.49 -1.13 8.26
C ILE A 126 -9.11 -2.36 7.46
N VAL A 127 -9.50 -2.38 6.19
CA VAL A 127 -9.18 -3.44 5.23
C VAL A 127 -8.48 -2.80 4.03
N GLY A 128 -7.25 -3.22 3.73
CA GLY A 128 -6.46 -2.62 2.65
C GLY A 128 -5.66 -3.63 1.84
N ALA A 129 -5.43 -3.31 0.57
CA ALA A 129 -4.59 -4.05 -0.36
C ALA A 129 -3.75 -3.06 -1.21
N SER A 130 -2.89 -2.29 -0.55
CA SER A 130 -2.08 -1.27 -1.24
C SER A 130 -0.93 -1.92 -2.02
N PRO A 131 -0.76 -1.59 -3.32
CA PRO A 131 0.39 -2.00 -4.10
C PRO A 131 1.62 -1.13 -3.81
N GLU A 132 1.43 0.10 -3.35
CA GLU A 132 2.47 1.12 -3.32
C GLU A 132 3.05 1.31 -1.91
N ARG A 133 4.37 1.42 -1.84
CA ARG A 133 5.11 1.79 -0.63
C ARG A 133 5.06 3.30 -0.50
N PHE A 134 4.52 3.79 0.61
CA PHE A 134 4.67 5.22 0.93
C PHE A 134 6.11 5.55 1.32
N LEU A 135 6.59 4.99 2.44
CA LEU A 135 7.94 5.16 2.94
C LEU A 135 8.45 3.87 3.59
N LYS A 136 9.76 3.65 3.52
CA LYS A 136 10.49 2.61 4.27
C LYS A 136 11.68 3.26 4.95
N VAL A 137 11.73 3.14 6.27
CA VAL A 137 12.87 3.62 7.07
C VAL A 137 13.59 2.42 7.67
N ARG A 138 14.91 2.34 7.46
CA ARG A 138 15.77 1.31 8.05
C ARG A 138 17.05 1.95 8.57
N GLY A 139 17.19 2.00 9.90
CA GLY A 139 18.27 2.77 10.52
C GLY A 139 18.11 4.25 10.17
N ASP A 140 19.14 4.85 9.59
CA ASP A 140 19.11 6.22 9.09
C ASP A 140 18.75 6.33 7.61
N TRP A 141 18.43 5.23 6.91
CA TRP A 141 18.03 5.28 5.51
C TRP A 141 16.52 5.40 5.37
N VAL A 142 16.07 6.37 4.58
CA VAL A 142 14.70 6.49 4.11
C VAL A 142 14.64 6.19 2.61
N GLU A 143 13.59 5.49 2.21
CA GLU A 143 13.31 5.11 0.83
C GLU A 143 11.82 5.34 0.54
N THR A 144 11.53 5.95 -0.60
CA THR A 144 10.19 5.98 -1.20
C THR A 144 10.26 5.41 -2.61
N ARG A 145 9.15 4.83 -3.07
CA ARG A 145 9.09 4.09 -4.34
C ARG A 145 7.80 4.41 -5.10
N PRO A 146 7.73 5.58 -5.76
CA PRO A 146 6.51 6.04 -6.43
C PRO A 146 6.19 5.19 -7.65
N ILE A 147 4.89 5.07 -7.92
CA ILE A 147 4.35 4.39 -9.09
C ILE A 147 3.66 5.41 -9.99
N LYS A 148 4.11 5.51 -11.25
CA LYS A 148 3.43 6.28 -12.29
C LYS A 148 3.51 5.59 -13.63
N GLY A 149 2.36 5.35 -14.25
CA GLY A 149 2.23 4.56 -15.46
C GLY A 149 1.89 3.11 -15.13
N THR A 150 0.74 2.67 -15.66
CA THR A 150 0.19 1.34 -15.43
C THR A 150 -0.35 0.79 -16.74
N ARG A 151 -0.11 -0.49 -17.00
CA ARG A 151 -0.81 -1.26 -18.06
C ARG A 151 -1.30 -2.59 -17.49
N PRO A 152 -2.45 -3.12 -17.96
CA PRO A 152 -2.86 -4.47 -17.58
C PRO A 152 -1.88 -5.52 -18.13
N ARG A 153 -1.93 -6.73 -17.58
CA ARG A 153 -1.26 -7.89 -18.21
C ARG A 153 -2.02 -8.31 -19.47
N GLY A 154 -1.27 -8.77 -20.47
CA GLY A 154 -1.83 -9.27 -21.73
C GLY A 154 -2.50 -10.63 -21.55
N LYS A 155 -3.43 -10.95 -22.45
CA LYS A 155 -4.10 -12.27 -22.49
C LYS A 155 -3.24 -13.31 -23.22
N SER A 156 -2.26 -12.89 -24.01
CA SER A 156 -1.23 -13.74 -24.62
C SER A 156 0.19 -13.20 -24.35
N PRO A 157 1.24 -14.03 -24.47
CA PRO A 157 2.63 -13.58 -24.31
C PRO A 157 3.03 -12.43 -25.26
N GLU A 158 2.47 -12.41 -26.46
CA GLU A 158 2.70 -11.35 -27.46
C GLU A 158 2.06 -10.05 -27.02
N GLU A 159 0.79 -10.09 -26.61
CA GLU A 159 0.06 -8.93 -26.09
C GLU A 159 0.75 -8.38 -24.82
N ASP A 160 1.21 -9.27 -23.93
CA ASP A 160 1.89 -8.89 -22.69
C ASP A 160 3.20 -8.13 -22.97
N ARG A 161 3.97 -8.56 -23.98
CA ARG A 161 5.19 -7.86 -24.42
C ARG A 161 4.88 -6.51 -25.05
N VAL A 162 3.82 -6.41 -25.86
CA VAL A 162 3.42 -5.15 -26.49
C VAL A 162 3.01 -4.13 -25.43
N LEU A 163 2.19 -4.52 -24.45
CA LEU A 163 1.76 -3.64 -23.36
C LEU A 163 2.94 -3.16 -22.50
N ALA A 164 3.89 -4.06 -22.21
CA ALA A 164 5.12 -3.70 -21.50
C ALA A 164 5.98 -2.68 -22.28
N GLN A 165 6.16 -2.89 -23.59
CA GLN A 165 6.92 -1.99 -24.47
C GLN A 165 6.21 -0.64 -24.65
N GLU A 166 4.89 -0.64 -24.77
CA GLU A 166 4.08 0.57 -24.85
C GLU A 166 4.27 1.43 -23.59
N LEU A 167 4.22 0.81 -22.41
CA LEU A 167 4.45 1.52 -21.15
C LEU A 167 5.87 2.10 -21.07
N LEU A 168 6.89 1.31 -21.41
CA LEU A 168 8.29 1.76 -21.41
C LEU A 168 8.59 2.88 -22.41
N SER A 169 7.88 2.91 -23.54
CA SER A 169 8.07 3.91 -24.59
C SER A 169 7.18 5.15 -24.42
N SER A 170 6.26 5.15 -23.45
CA SER A 170 5.37 6.27 -23.18
C SER A 170 6.12 7.47 -22.61
N ILE A 171 6.31 8.49 -23.46
CA ILE A 171 6.93 9.77 -23.08
C ILE A 171 6.12 10.45 -21.96
N LYS A 172 4.79 10.34 -22.02
CA LYS A 172 3.89 10.89 -21.00
C LYS A 172 4.11 10.24 -19.64
N ASP A 173 4.05 8.90 -19.57
CA ASP A 173 4.20 8.17 -18.30
C ASP A 173 5.59 8.41 -17.70
N ARG A 174 6.64 8.48 -18.54
CA ARG A 174 7.99 8.82 -18.10
C ARG A 174 8.10 10.25 -17.58
N ALA A 175 7.45 11.22 -18.22
CA ALA A 175 7.46 12.62 -17.77
C ALA A 175 6.74 12.78 -16.41
N GLU A 176 5.58 12.13 -16.24
CA GLU A 176 4.87 12.10 -14.96
C GLU A 176 5.71 11.43 -13.86
N ASN A 177 6.43 10.37 -14.21
CA ASN A 177 7.33 9.69 -13.27
C ASN A 177 8.52 10.58 -12.84
N VAL A 178 9.16 11.28 -13.78
CA VAL A 178 10.24 12.24 -13.44
C VAL A 178 9.71 13.34 -12.53
N MET A 179 8.53 13.88 -12.83
CA MET A 179 7.91 14.93 -12.02
C MET A 179 7.63 14.47 -10.58
N ILE A 180 7.08 13.26 -10.38
CA ILE A 180 6.82 12.75 -9.02
C ILE A 180 8.13 12.44 -8.28
N VAL A 181 9.15 11.95 -8.98
CA VAL A 181 10.47 11.72 -8.39
C VAL A 181 11.08 13.02 -7.89
N ASP A 182 10.96 14.12 -8.65
CA ASP A 182 11.47 15.41 -8.21
C ASP A 182 10.71 15.98 -7.00
N LEU A 183 9.37 15.80 -6.96
CA LEU A 183 8.56 16.12 -5.78
C LEU A 183 9.08 15.36 -4.55
N GLU A 184 9.24 14.04 -4.67
CA GLU A 184 9.66 13.21 -3.55
C GLU A 184 11.10 13.46 -3.12
N ARG A 185 12.00 13.74 -4.07
CA ARG A 185 13.37 14.21 -3.76
C ARG A 185 13.32 15.49 -2.94
N ASN A 186 12.42 16.42 -3.24
CA ASN A 186 12.22 17.63 -2.45
C ASN A 186 11.74 17.27 -1.04
N ASP A 187 10.72 16.43 -0.94
CA ASP A 187 10.11 16.04 0.33
C ASP A 187 11.09 15.32 1.26
N ILE A 188 11.76 14.27 0.78
CA ILE A 188 12.76 13.58 1.60
C ILE A 188 14.00 14.45 1.84
N GLY A 189 14.33 15.36 0.93
CA GLY A 189 15.42 16.32 1.06
C GLY A 189 15.29 17.24 2.27
N ARG A 190 14.06 17.52 2.73
CA ARG A 190 13.80 18.35 3.92
C ARG A 190 14.24 17.68 5.23
N VAL A 191 14.33 16.35 5.25
CA VAL A 191 14.63 15.56 6.46
C VAL A 191 15.93 14.74 6.33
N CYS A 192 16.55 14.74 5.16
CA CYS A 192 17.80 14.04 4.88
C CYS A 192 19.02 14.96 4.91
N ARG A 193 20.20 14.37 5.13
CA ARG A 193 21.50 15.04 5.06
C ARG A 193 21.77 15.50 3.62
N TYR A 194 22.33 16.69 3.47
CA TYR A 194 22.73 17.23 2.18
C TYR A 194 23.61 16.26 1.39
N GLY A 195 23.35 16.14 0.08
CA GLY A 195 24.09 15.24 -0.81
C GLY A 195 23.79 13.74 -0.67
N THR A 196 22.93 13.33 0.27
CA THR A 196 22.58 11.92 0.45
C THR A 196 21.35 11.48 -0.34
N VAL A 197 20.49 12.43 -0.73
CA VAL A 197 19.30 12.16 -1.53
C VAL A 197 19.68 11.78 -2.96
N LYS A 198 19.29 10.58 -3.39
CA LYS A 198 19.61 10.03 -4.71
C LYS A 198 18.42 9.27 -5.28
N VAL A 199 18.28 9.35 -6.60
CA VAL A 199 17.41 8.45 -7.38
C VAL A 199 18.26 7.26 -7.78
N THR A 200 17.93 6.06 -7.28
CA THR A 200 18.69 4.84 -7.59
C THR A 200 18.11 4.07 -8.77
N GLU A 201 16.80 4.19 -8.98
CA GLU A 201 16.05 3.58 -10.07
C GLU A 201 15.09 4.64 -10.62
N LEU A 202 15.00 4.79 -11.94
CA LEU A 202 14.12 5.76 -12.59
C LEU A 202 13.30 5.09 -13.68
N ALA A 203 11.97 5.11 -13.51
CA ALA A 203 10.97 4.57 -14.43
C ALA A 203 11.30 3.13 -14.89
N ILE A 204 11.65 2.26 -13.94
CA ILE A 204 11.87 0.84 -14.21
C ILE A 204 10.55 0.10 -14.30
N LEU A 205 10.46 -0.86 -15.21
CA LEU A 205 9.26 -1.69 -15.37
C LEU A 205 9.23 -2.80 -14.32
N GLU A 206 8.17 -2.86 -13.54
CA GLU A 206 7.86 -3.97 -12.66
C GLU A 206 6.64 -4.75 -13.14
N THR A 207 6.74 -6.07 -13.05
CA THR A 207 5.70 -7.01 -13.46
C THR A 207 4.99 -7.58 -12.24
N TYR A 208 3.69 -7.33 -12.15
CA TYR A 208 2.79 -7.90 -11.15
C TYR A 208 1.86 -8.95 -11.79
N PRO A 209 1.14 -9.76 -10.98
CA PRO A 209 0.22 -10.76 -11.52
C PRO A 209 -0.87 -10.19 -12.44
N THR A 210 -1.32 -8.96 -12.20
CA THR A 210 -2.45 -8.34 -12.91
C THR A 210 -2.08 -7.11 -13.73
N VAL A 211 -0.96 -6.45 -13.44
CA VAL A 211 -0.55 -5.20 -14.08
C VAL A 211 0.99 -5.09 -14.25
N PHE A 212 1.40 -4.17 -15.11
CA PHE A 212 2.75 -3.58 -15.14
C PHE A 212 2.72 -2.20 -14.51
N HIS A 213 3.79 -1.83 -13.82
CA HIS A 213 3.99 -0.49 -13.25
C HIS A 213 5.36 0.06 -13.64
N LEU A 214 5.47 1.36 -13.89
CA LEU A 214 6.77 2.02 -13.82
C LEU A 214 7.00 2.55 -12.41
N THR A 215 8.07 2.07 -11.79
CA THR A 215 8.49 2.46 -10.46
C THR A 215 9.79 3.23 -10.52
N SER A 216 9.96 4.14 -9.57
CA SER A 216 11.23 4.79 -9.31
C SER A 216 11.59 4.60 -7.85
N THR A 217 12.86 4.76 -7.50
CA THR A 217 13.31 4.64 -6.12
C THR A 217 14.13 5.86 -5.75
N VAL A 218 13.67 6.56 -4.72
CA VAL A 218 14.37 7.71 -4.13
C VAL A 218 14.80 7.35 -2.72
N VAL A 219 16.09 7.49 -2.45
CA VAL A 219 16.69 7.19 -1.14
C VAL A 219 17.37 8.42 -0.56
N GLY A 220 17.46 8.48 0.76
CA GLY A 220 18.24 9.49 1.48
C GLY A 220 18.67 8.99 2.85
N ARG A 221 19.66 9.67 3.46
CA ARG A 221 20.02 9.42 4.86
C ARG A 221 19.44 10.51 5.74
N LEU A 222 18.66 10.14 6.74
CA LEU A 222 18.07 11.05 7.72
C LEU A 222 19.15 11.91 8.40
N SER A 223 18.82 13.19 8.59
CA SER A 223 19.64 14.13 9.35
C SER A 223 19.73 13.71 10.82
N GLU A 224 20.80 14.13 11.48
CA GLU A 224 20.93 13.89 12.92
C GLU A 224 19.75 14.52 13.68
N GLY A 225 19.23 13.81 14.67
CA GLY A 225 18.03 14.21 15.42
C GLY A 225 16.70 14.00 14.70
N LYS A 226 16.69 13.47 13.46
CA LYS A 226 15.46 13.01 12.79
C LYS A 226 15.24 11.53 13.02
N ASN A 227 13.99 11.14 13.25
CA ASN A 227 13.54 9.77 13.44
C ASN A 227 12.27 9.50 12.64
N CYS A 228 11.87 8.23 12.58
CA CYS A 228 10.59 7.79 12.02
C CYS A 228 9.44 7.98 13.02
#